data_AF-A0A9W8XNF1-F1
#
_entry.id   AF-A0A9W8XNF1-F1
#
_cell.length_a   1.000
_cell.length_b   1.000
_cell.length_c   1.000
_cell.angle_alpha   90.00
_cell.angle_beta   90.00
_cell.angle_gamma   90.00
#
_symmetry.space_group_name_H-M   'P 1'
#
loop_
_entity.id
_entity.type
_entity.pdbx_description
1 polymer ?
#
loop_
_entity_poly.entity_id
_entity_poly.type
_entity_poly.pdbx_seq_one_letter_code
_entity_poly.pdbx_strand_id
1 'polypeptide(L)'
;MGQAQARNDNRSALHALTATLRHRQDLLLYDIENAVNDFQHELSTLRTNAFAPLRTAFIGQLMDNTYRAANMEHGGGSDQRRKKLVTSRFGSQDLFITHKRMVSEAFRDLSINVEAAIRNAVTRRTALIDADLQLLQDENVVLESEKNPVFRRKLVEEVERAKAELEQMSSRLS
;
A
#
# COMPACT_ATOMS: atom_id res chain seq x y z
N MET A 1 16.97 -23.52 44.72
CA MET A 1 15.64 -23.17 44.20
C MET A 1 15.64 -22.05 43.16
N GLY A 2 16.57 -21.08 43.16
CA GLY A 2 16.55 -19.94 42.21
C GLY A 2 16.85 -20.22 40.72
N GLN A 3 17.52 -21.32 40.36
CA GLN A 3 17.86 -21.61 38.95
C GLN A 3 16.70 -22.21 38.12
N ALA A 4 15.73 -22.86 38.77
CA ALA A 4 14.56 -23.44 38.10
C ALA A 4 13.51 -22.38 37.76
N GLN A 5 13.33 -21.38 38.64
CA GLN A 5 12.43 -20.24 38.45
C GLN A 5 12.86 -19.37 37.27
N ALA A 6 14.14 -18.97 37.23
CA ALA A 6 14.70 -18.15 36.15
C ALA A 6 14.63 -18.82 34.76
N ARG A 7 14.80 -20.15 34.70
CA ARG A 7 14.60 -20.91 33.45
C ARG A 7 13.16 -20.93 32.97
N ASN A 8 12.20 -20.87 33.88
CA ASN A 8 10.77 -20.87 33.55
C ASN A 8 10.32 -19.48 33.06
N ASP A 9 10.81 -18.43 33.71
CA ASP A 9 10.53 -17.04 33.34
C ASP A 9 11.10 -16.69 31.95
N ASN A 10 12.32 -17.14 31.63
CA ASN A 10 12.91 -16.96 30.29
C ASN A 10 12.13 -17.70 29.19
N ARG A 11 11.61 -18.89 29.48
CA ARG A 11 10.74 -19.63 28.54
C ARG A 11 9.44 -18.88 28.31
N SER A 12 8.86 -18.30 29.36
CA SER A 12 7.64 -17.51 29.26
C SER A 12 7.85 -16.24 28.43
N ALA A 13 8.95 -15.51 28.64
CA ALA A 13 9.29 -14.31 27.87
C ALA A 13 9.54 -14.62 26.38
N LEU A 14 10.28 -15.69 26.06
CA LEU A 14 10.49 -16.13 24.67
C LEU A 14 9.20 -16.60 23.99
N HIS A 15 8.30 -17.26 24.73
CA HIS A 15 6.98 -17.62 24.23
C HIS A 15 6.10 -16.39 23.96
N ALA A 16 6.11 -15.41 24.85
CA ALA A 16 5.41 -14.14 24.67
C ALA A 16 5.93 -13.38 23.44
N LEU A 17 7.25 -13.27 23.27
CA LEU A 17 7.84 -12.66 22.08
C LEU A 17 7.41 -13.37 20.81
N THR A 18 7.51 -14.70 20.78
CA THR A 18 7.13 -15.49 19.60
C THR A 18 5.66 -15.27 19.24
N ALA A 19 4.78 -15.20 20.24
CA ALA A 19 3.37 -14.89 20.03
C ALA A 19 3.16 -13.48 19.48
N THR A 20 3.86 -12.48 20.02
CA THR A 20 3.79 -11.09 19.55
C THR A 20 4.32 -10.93 18.12
N LEU A 21 5.43 -11.59 17.77
CA LEU A 21 5.99 -11.57 16.41
C LEU A 21 5.04 -12.22 15.40
N ARG A 22 4.44 -13.36 15.73
CA ARG A 22 3.42 -14.00 14.87
C ARG A 22 2.21 -13.11 14.68
N HIS A 23 1.70 -12.52 15.77
CA HIS A 23 0.57 -11.61 15.68
C HIS A 23 0.89 -10.39 14.80
N ARG A 24 2.12 -9.86 14.87
CA ARG A 24 2.56 -8.75 14.01
C ARG A 24 2.73 -9.14 12.55
N GLN A 25 3.15 -10.38 12.29
CA GLN A 25 3.16 -10.93 10.94
C GLN A 25 1.73 -10.99 10.38
N ASP A 26 0.77 -11.48 11.17
CA ASP A 26 -0.64 -11.54 10.75
C ASP A 26 -1.19 -10.14 10.47
N LEU A 27 -0.88 -9.17 11.33
CA LEU A 27 -1.28 -7.77 11.12
C LEU A 27 -0.63 -7.15 9.88
N LEU A 28 0.64 -7.47 9.59
CA LEU A 28 1.30 -6.99 8.38
C LEU A 28 0.62 -7.55 7.12
N LEU A 29 0.31 -8.85 7.12
CA LEU A 29 -0.40 -9.48 6.00
C LEU A 29 -1.78 -8.84 5.82
N TYR A 30 -2.51 -8.60 6.90
CA TYR A 30 -3.79 -7.92 6.87
C TYR A 30 -3.68 -6.48 6.32
N ASP A 31 -2.68 -5.71 6.76
CA ASP A 31 -2.44 -4.35 6.27
C ASP A 31 -2.13 -4.34 4.75
N ILE A 32 -1.37 -5.33 4.26
CA ILE A 32 -1.09 -5.51 2.82
C ILE A 32 -2.34 -5.91 2.05
N GLU A 33 -3.12 -6.86 2.56
CA GLU A 33 -4.37 -7.29 1.92
C GLU A 33 -5.35 -6.13 1.77
N ASN A 34 -5.47 -5.28 2.80
CA ASN A 34 -6.29 -4.07 2.74
C ASN A 34 -5.80 -3.10 1.66
N ALA A 35 -4.49 -2.83 1.59
CA ALA A 35 -3.94 -1.97 0.56
C ALA A 35 -4.24 -2.48 -0.87
N VAL A 36 -4.19 -3.80 -1.08
CA VAL A 36 -4.53 -4.43 -2.35
C VAL A 36 -6.03 -4.33 -2.64
N ASN A 37 -6.90 -4.54 -1.64
CA ASN A 37 -8.34 -4.42 -1.80
C ASN A 37 -8.76 -2.98 -2.15
N ASP A 38 -8.15 -1.99 -1.50
CA ASP A 38 -8.37 -0.58 -1.79
C ASP A 38 -7.95 -0.24 -3.23
N PHE A 39 -6.77 -0.71 -3.65
CA PHE A 39 -6.31 -0.56 -5.02
C PHE A 39 -7.27 -1.20 -6.05
N GLN A 40 -7.82 -2.38 -5.77
CA GLN A 40 -8.82 -3.01 -6.63
C GLN A 40 -10.11 -2.19 -6.72
N HIS A 41 -10.54 -1.60 -5.60
CA HIS A 41 -11.70 -0.71 -5.56
C HIS A 41 -11.47 0.56 -6.40
N GLU A 42 -10.30 1.18 -6.25
CA GLU A 42 -9.90 2.35 -7.02
C GLU A 42 -9.75 2.03 -8.51
N LEU A 43 -9.22 0.86 -8.88
CA LEU A 43 -9.16 0.39 -10.27
C LEU A 43 -10.56 0.22 -10.88
N SER A 44 -11.52 -0.30 -10.12
CA SER A 44 -12.91 -0.41 -10.58
C SER A 44 -13.53 0.96 -10.84
N THR A 45 -13.20 1.93 -9.99
CA THR A 45 -13.59 3.34 -10.14
C THR A 45 -12.93 3.96 -11.37
N LEU A 46 -11.63 3.73 -11.59
CA LEU A 46 -10.91 4.20 -12.78
C LEU A 46 -11.51 3.60 -14.05
N ARG A 47 -11.83 2.30 -14.07
CA ARG A 47 -12.52 1.67 -15.21
C ARG A 47 -13.84 2.38 -15.53
N THR A 48 -14.61 2.70 -14.50
CA THR A 48 -15.87 3.45 -14.66
C THR A 48 -15.60 4.86 -15.20
N ASN A 49 -14.66 5.59 -14.62
CA ASN A 49 -14.29 6.93 -15.09
C ASN A 49 -13.69 6.95 -16.49
N ALA A 50 -13.02 5.88 -16.91
CA ALA A 50 -12.44 5.77 -18.24
C ALA A 50 -13.52 5.51 -19.29
N PHE A 51 -14.43 4.56 -19.04
CA PHE A 51 -15.27 3.99 -20.09
C PHE A 51 -16.77 4.23 -19.94
N ALA A 52 -17.23 4.76 -18.82
CA ALA A 52 -18.65 5.03 -18.65
C ALA A 52 -19.11 6.14 -19.61
N PRO A 53 -20.33 6.03 -20.17
CA PRO A 53 -20.92 7.05 -21.04
C PRO A 53 -21.46 8.25 -20.24
N LEU A 54 -20.77 8.64 -19.17
CA LEU A 54 -21.15 9.73 -18.28
C LEU A 54 -20.44 11.02 -18.66
N ARG A 55 -21.09 12.17 -18.48
CA ARG A 55 -20.48 13.48 -18.75
C ARG A 55 -19.26 13.76 -17.85
N THR A 56 -19.24 13.18 -16.66
CA THR A 56 -18.15 13.30 -15.68
C THR A 56 -17.01 12.31 -15.92
N ALA A 57 -17.22 11.27 -16.72
CA ALA A 57 -16.17 10.34 -17.14
C ALA A 57 -15.20 11.04 -18.10
N PHE A 58 -13.99 10.49 -18.30
CA PHE A 58 -12.94 11.10 -19.10
C PHE A 58 -13.39 11.43 -20.52
N ILE A 59 -14.05 10.50 -21.21
CA ILE A 59 -14.61 10.78 -22.54
C ILE A 59 -15.68 11.88 -22.45
N GLY A 60 -16.53 11.87 -21.44
CA GLY A 60 -17.55 12.91 -21.23
C GLY A 60 -16.95 14.30 -21.06
N GLN A 61 -15.89 14.42 -20.25
CA GLN A 61 -15.17 15.67 -20.03
C GLN A 61 -14.49 16.15 -21.33
N LEU A 62 -13.82 15.26 -22.06
CA LEU A 62 -13.16 15.59 -23.33
C LEU A 62 -14.14 15.95 -24.44
N MET A 63 -15.38 15.45 -24.36
CA MET A 63 -16.46 15.73 -25.31
C MET A 63 -17.32 16.93 -24.90
N ASP A 64 -17.10 17.52 -23.71
CA ASP A 64 -17.98 18.55 -23.14
C ASP A 64 -18.21 19.74 -24.09
N ASN A 65 -17.12 20.26 -24.65
CA ASN A 65 -17.15 21.37 -25.61
C ASN A 65 -17.88 20.97 -26.90
N THR A 66 -17.68 19.75 -27.39
CA THR A 66 -18.35 19.22 -28.58
C THR A 66 -19.85 19.10 -28.35
N TYR A 67 -20.26 18.62 -27.17
CA TYR A 67 -21.68 18.55 -26.80
C TYR A 67 -22.30 19.93 -26.66
N ARG A 68 -21.60 20.91 -26.08
CA ARG A 68 -22.06 22.31 -26.03
C ARG A 68 -22.22 22.88 -27.43
N ALA A 69 -21.24 22.69 -28.31
CA ALA A 69 -21.30 23.15 -29.70
C ALA A 69 -22.48 22.52 -30.46
N ALA A 70 -22.67 21.20 -30.33
CA ALA A 70 -23.80 20.51 -30.93
C ALA A 70 -25.17 21.02 -30.38
N ASN A 71 -25.24 21.37 -29.10
CA ASN A 71 -26.48 21.92 -28.52
C ASN A 71 -26.82 23.33 -29.02
N MET A 72 -25.85 24.08 -29.55
CA MET A 72 -26.06 25.40 -30.16
C MET A 72 -26.43 25.32 -31.66
N GLU A 73 -26.50 24.12 -32.24
CA GLU A 73 -26.92 23.94 -33.64
C GLU A 73 -28.44 24.04 -33.78
N HIS A 74 -28.90 24.93 -34.66
CA HIS A 74 -30.32 25.21 -34.87
C HIS A 74 -30.68 25.32 -36.37
N GLY A 75 -31.97 25.31 -36.68
CA GLY A 75 -32.49 25.45 -38.05
C GLY A 75 -32.43 24.17 -38.91
N GLY A 76 -32.72 24.31 -40.21
CA GLY A 76 -32.71 23.19 -41.16
C GLY A 76 -31.35 22.50 -41.24
N GLY A 77 -31.35 21.16 -41.27
CA GLY A 77 -30.13 20.35 -41.32
C GLY A 77 -29.30 20.31 -40.02
N SER A 78 -29.77 20.92 -38.93
CA SER A 78 -29.09 20.92 -37.63
C SER A 78 -28.79 19.50 -37.13
N ASP A 79 -29.72 18.56 -37.27
CA ASP A 79 -29.50 17.17 -36.83
C ASP A 79 -28.26 16.55 -37.47
N GLN A 80 -28.08 16.72 -38.77
CA GLN A 80 -26.93 16.19 -39.50
C GLN A 80 -25.62 16.88 -39.06
N ARG A 81 -25.65 18.20 -38.81
CA ARG A 81 -24.48 18.94 -38.32
C ARG A 81 -24.08 18.52 -36.91
N ARG A 82 -25.03 18.34 -35.99
CA ARG A 82 -24.77 17.79 -34.64
C ARG A 82 -24.11 16.42 -34.69
N LYS A 83 -24.67 15.51 -35.49
CA LYS A 83 -24.10 14.16 -35.70
C LYS A 83 -22.69 14.26 -36.24
N LYS A 84 -22.47 15.09 -37.26
CA LYS A 84 -21.13 15.32 -37.83
C LYS A 84 -20.14 15.84 -36.78
N LEU A 85 -20.52 16.81 -35.96
CA LEU A 85 -19.66 17.33 -34.88
C LEU A 85 -19.24 16.22 -33.90
N VAL A 86 -20.22 15.48 -33.37
CA VAL A 86 -19.97 14.38 -32.41
C VAL A 86 -19.13 13.28 -33.04
N THR A 87 -19.51 12.77 -34.21
CA THR A 87 -18.79 11.69 -34.89
C THR A 87 -17.38 12.12 -35.30
N SER A 88 -17.19 13.35 -35.78
CA SER A 88 -15.86 13.86 -36.15
C SER A 88 -14.92 13.94 -34.94
N ARG A 89 -15.41 14.36 -33.77
CA ARG A 89 -14.60 14.38 -32.56
C ARG A 89 -14.26 12.96 -32.08
N PHE A 90 -15.23 12.04 -32.10
CA PHE A 90 -14.97 10.64 -31.75
C PHE A 90 -13.96 9.97 -32.69
N GLY A 91 -13.96 10.32 -33.97
CA GLY A 91 -12.97 9.85 -34.94
C GLY A 91 -11.62 10.56 -34.85
N SER A 92 -11.46 11.56 -33.98
CA SER A 92 -10.21 12.32 -33.89
C SER A 92 -9.13 11.58 -33.10
N GLN A 93 -7.93 11.47 -33.69
CA GLN A 93 -6.76 10.88 -33.04
C GLN A 93 -6.41 11.59 -31.73
N ASP A 94 -6.57 12.91 -31.69
CA ASP A 94 -6.32 13.74 -30.51
C ASP A 94 -7.18 13.33 -29.29
N LEU A 95 -8.48 13.06 -29.52
CA LEU A 95 -9.37 12.58 -28.45
C LEU A 95 -8.84 11.27 -27.87
N PHE A 96 -8.45 10.33 -28.74
CA PHE A 96 -7.97 9.02 -28.32
C PHE A 96 -6.65 9.10 -27.56
N ILE A 97 -5.68 9.88 -28.07
CA ILE A 97 -4.37 10.08 -27.41
C ILE A 97 -4.57 10.73 -26.04
N THR A 98 -5.39 11.78 -25.96
CA THR A 98 -5.66 12.47 -24.69
C THR A 98 -6.37 11.56 -23.70
N HIS A 99 -7.38 10.82 -24.16
CA HIS A 99 -8.07 9.85 -23.32
C HIS A 99 -7.12 8.77 -22.78
N LYS A 100 -6.30 8.17 -23.65
CA LYS A 100 -5.29 7.18 -23.26
C LYS A 100 -4.31 7.74 -22.22
N ARG A 101 -3.87 8.98 -22.41
CA ARG A 101 -2.97 9.67 -21.48
C ARG A 101 -3.62 9.82 -20.10
N MET A 102 -4.86 10.31 -20.03
CA MET A 102 -5.60 10.44 -18.76
C MET A 102 -5.75 9.11 -18.03
N VAL A 103 -6.07 8.02 -18.75
CA VAL A 103 -6.17 6.68 -18.16
C VAL A 103 -4.82 6.20 -17.64
N SER A 104 -3.75 6.43 -18.39
CA SER A 104 -2.40 5.99 -18.04
C SER A 104 -1.82 6.77 -16.85
N GLU A 105 -2.07 8.08 -16.79
CA GLU A 105 -1.72 8.94 -15.65
C GLU A 105 -2.46 8.48 -14.39
N ALA A 106 -3.79 8.32 -14.47
CA ALA A 106 -4.56 7.86 -13.32
C ALA A 106 -4.14 6.46 -12.85
N PHE A 107 -3.89 5.51 -13.77
CA PHE A 107 -3.41 4.19 -13.40
C PHE A 107 -2.03 4.23 -12.72
N ARG A 108 -1.13 5.10 -13.20
CA ARG A 108 0.19 5.31 -12.60
C ARG A 108 0.05 5.83 -11.18
N ASP A 109 -0.83 6.80 -10.95
CA ASP A 109 -1.06 7.36 -9.61
C ASP A 109 -1.59 6.29 -8.65
N LEU A 110 -2.54 5.47 -9.09
CA LEU A 110 -3.01 4.32 -8.30
C LEU A 110 -1.88 3.34 -7.95
N SER A 111 -0.99 3.07 -8.91
CA SER A 111 0.16 2.17 -8.71
C SER A 111 1.16 2.74 -7.69
N ILE A 112 1.42 4.05 -7.75
CA ILE A 112 2.28 4.74 -6.77
C ILE A 112 1.65 4.68 -5.37
N ASN A 113 0.33 4.91 -5.28
CA ASN A 113 -0.37 4.91 -4.00
C ASN A 113 -0.37 3.55 -3.32
N VAL A 114 -0.63 2.46 -4.06
CA VAL A 114 -0.59 1.10 -3.48
C VAL A 114 0.82 0.70 -3.08
N GLU A 115 1.84 1.06 -3.87
CA GLU A 115 3.23 0.82 -3.49
C GLU A 115 3.58 1.56 -2.19
N ALA A 116 3.21 2.83 -2.09
CA ALA A 116 3.44 3.63 -0.88
C ALA A 116 2.69 3.06 0.33
N ALA A 117 1.45 2.59 0.17
CA ALA A 117 0.67 1.97 1.23
C ALA A 117 1.34 0.69 1.75
N ILE A 118 1.77 -0.21 0.86
CA ILE A 118 2.48 -1.44 1.22
C ILE A 118 3.80 -1.12 1.92
N ARG A 119 4.58 -0.18 1.37
CA ARG A 119 5.86 0.25 1.95
C ARG A 119 5.66 0.80 3.37
N ASN A 120 4.67 1.66 3.57
CA ASN A 120 4.33 2.22 4.87
C ASN A 120 3.88 1.15 5.87
N ALA A 121 3.11 0.16 5.43
CA ALA A 121 2.70 -0.98 6.27
C ALA A 121 3.93 -1.76 6.75
N VAL A 122 4.85 -2.10 5.85
CA VAL A 122 6.07 -2.81 6.23
C VAL A 122 6.95 -1.98 7.16
N THR A 123 7.27 -0.73 6.81
CA THR A 123 8.13 0.15 7.63
C THR A 123 7.57 0.35 9.03
N ARG A 124 6.25 0.51 9.18
CA ARG A 124 5.61 0.64 10.50
C ARG A 124 5.76 -0.63 11.32
N ARG A 125 5.58 -1.80 10.70
CA ARG A 125 5.65 -3.09 11.42
C ARG A 125 7.09 -3.47 11.78
N THR A 126 8.06 -3.22 10.89
CA THR A 126 9.49 -3.45 11.21
C THR A 126 9.95 -2.57 12.36
N ALA A 127 9.56 -1.29 12.39
CA ALA A 127 9.89 -0.38 13.49
C ALA A 127 9.33 -0.85 14.84
N LEU A 128 8.09 -1.37 14.85
CA LEU A 128 7.51 -1.96 16.06
C LEU A 128 8.29 -3.20 16.50
N ILE A 129 8.65 -4.09 15.56
CA ILE A 129 9.41 -5.32 15.87
C ILE A 129 10.76 -4.96 16.48
N ASP A 130 11.47 -3.97 15.92
CA ASP A 130 12.74 -3.50 16.48
C ASP A 130 12.57 -2.96 17.91
N ALA A 131 11.52 -2.17 18.17
CA ALA A 131 11.22 -1.67 19.52
C ALA A 131 10.97 -2.80 20.54
N ASP A 132 10.27 -3.87 20.15
CA ASP A 132 10.04 -5.03 21.03
C ASP A 132 11.33 -5.80 21.31
N LEU A 133 12.19 -5.95 20.30
CA LEU A 133 13.49 -6.61 20.46
C LEU A 133 14.42 -5.79 21.37
N GLN A 134 14.41 -4.46 21.25
CA GLN A 134 15.13 -3.56 22.15
C GLN A 134 14.61 -3.66 23.58
N LEU A 135 13.29 -3.65 23.79
CA LEU A 135 12.70 -3.81 25.12
C LEU A 135 13.15 -5.13 25.77
N LEU A 136 13.15 -6.23 25.03
CA LEU A 136 13.62 -7.52 25.55
C LEU A 136 15.10 -7.53 25.88
N GLN A 137 15.92 -6.85 25.07
CA GLN A 137 17.34 -6.69 25.35
C GLN A 137 17.52 -5.94 26.67
N ASP A 138 16.81 -4.83 26.86
CA ASP A 138 16.89 -3.98 28.06
C ASP A 138 16.36 -4.69 29.31
N GLU A 139 15.18 -5.32 29.24
CA GLU A 139 14.59 -6.08 30.35
C GLU A 139 15.47 -7.24 30.79
N ASN A 140 16.07 -7.97 29.84
CA ASN A 140 16.98 -9.08 30.18
C ASN A 140 18.35 -8.59 30.67
N VAL A 141 18.86 -7.45 30.17
CA VAL A 141 20.06 -6.84 30.75
C VAL A 141 19.82 -6.46 32.21
N VAL A 142 18.64 -5.95 32.55
CA VAL A 142 18.30 -5.59 33.94
C VAL A 142 18.11 -6.83 34.82
N LEU A 143 17.45 -7.89 34.33
CA LEU A 143 17.10 -9.07 35.14
C LEU A 143 18.22 -10.13 35.26
N GLU A 144 19.09 -10.27 34.24
CA GLU A 144 20.12 -11.33 34.20
C GLU A 144 21.56 -10.85 34.43
N SER A 145 21.80 -9.54 34.59
CA SER A 145 23.14 -8.97 34.90
C SER A 145 23.83 -9.61 36.11
N GLU A 146 23.08 -10.25 37.01
CA GLU A 146 23.61 -10.91 38.20
C GLU A 146 23.78 -12.43 38.07
N LYS A 147 23.25 -13.11 37.04
CA LYS A 147 23.06 -14.58 37.09
C LYS A 147 23.63 -15.42 35.94
N ASN A 148 23.73 -14.93 34.68
CA ASN A 148 24.25 -15.78 33.59
C ASN A 148 24.85 -15.03 32.37
N PRO A 149 26.18 -14.83 32.32
CA PRO A 149 26.85 -14.12 31.23
C PRO A 149 26.76 -14.79 29.85
N VAL A 150 26.64 -16.13 29.82
CA VAL A 150 26.59 -16.91 28.57
C VAL A 150 25.24 -16.76 27.88
N PHE A 151 24.16 -16.66 28.67
CA PHE A 151 22.82 -16.42 28.14
C PHE A 151 22.72 -15.03 27.50
N ARG A 152 23.24 -13.99 28.17
CA ARG A 152 23.34 -12.64 27.60
C ARG A 152 23.97 -12.63 26.23
N ARG A 153 25.11 -13.31 26.06
CA ARG A 153 25.85 -13.28 24.78
C ARG A 153 25.03 -13.88 23.64
N LYS A 154 24.39 -15.03 23.88
CA LYS A 154 23.52 -15.68 22.88
C LYS A 154 22.28 -14.85 22.54
N LEU A 155 21.65 -14.23 23.54
CA LEU A 155 20.47 -13.40 23.31
C LEU A 155 20.82 -12.16 22.48
N VAL A 156 21.91 -11.47 22.82
CA VAL A 156 22.41 -10.32 22.04
C VAL A 156 22.73 -10.75 20.61
N GLU A 157 23.45 -11.86 20.41
CA GLU A 157 23.74 -12.37 19.06
C GLU A 157 22.46 -12.63 18.24
N GLU A 158 21.42 -13.17 18.86
CA GLU A 158 20.16 -13.47 18.18
C GLU A 158 19.33 -12.21 17.89
N VAL A 159 19.29 -11.25 18.81
CA VAL A 159 18.64 -9.95 18.60
C VAL A 159 19.33 -9.18 17.48
N GLU A 160 20.67 -9.13 17.47
CA GLU A 160 21.44 -8.47 16.41
C GLU A 160 21.23 -9.15 15.05
N ARG A 161 21.12 -10.48 15.01
CA ARG A 161 20.79 -11.22 13.79
C ARG A 161 19.40 -10.83 13.27
N ALA A 162 18.40 -10.80 14.15
CA ALA A 162 17.03 -10.42 13.79
C ALA A 162 16.94 -8.97 13.31
N LYS A 163 17.68 -8.04 13.94
CA LYS A 163 17.78 -6.65 13.49
C LYS A 163 18.40 -6.55 12.10
N ALA A 164 19.50 -7.27 11.83
CA ALA A 164 20.13 -7.27 10.52
C ALA A 164 19.20 -7.80 9.41
N GLU A 165 18.39 -8.82 9.72
CA GLU A 165 17.37 -9.33 8.78
C GLU A 165 16.27 -8.31 8.52
N LEU A 166 15.81 -7.59 9.55
CA LEU A 166 14.81 -6.52 9.42
C LEU A 166 15.34 -5.33 8.63
N GLU A 167 16.59 -4.94 8.85
CA GLU A 167 17.26 -3.89 8.07
C GLU A 167 17.38 -4.26 6.60
N GLN A 168 17.74 -5.52 6.28
CA GLN A 168 17.74 -6.01 4.90
C GLN A 168 16.34 -5.99 4.26
N MET A 169 15.30 -6.35 5.01
CA MET A 169 13.92 -6.28 4.52
C MET A 169 13.52 -4.82 4.25
N SER A 170 13.85 -3.90 5.17
CA SER A 170 13.56 -2.48 5.02
C SER A 170 14.35 -1.84 3.87
N SER A 171 15.62 -2.23 3.67
CA SER A 171 16.47 -1.68 2.60
C SER A 171 16.01 -2.10 1.20
N ARG A 172 15.37 -3.27 1.07
CA ARG A 172 14.75 -3.74 -0.19
C ARG A 172 13.48 -2.98 -0.55
N LEU A 173 12.89 -2.31 0.44
CA LEU A 173 11.69 -1.49 0.31
C LEU A 173 12.02 0.01 0.33
N SER A 174 13.31 0.37 0.19
CA SER A 174 13.83 1.73 0.02
C SER A 174 13.98 2.04 -1.46
#